data_AF-A0A1S6KRV3-F1
#
_entry.id   AF-A0A1S6KRV3-F1
#
_cell.length_a   1.000
_cell.length_b   1.000
_cell.length_c   1.000
_cell.angle_alpha   90.00
_cell.angle_beta   90.00
_cell.angle_gamma   90.00
#
_symmetry.space_group_name_H-M   'P 1'
#
loop_
_entity.id
_entity.type
_entity.pdbx_description
1 polymer ?
#
loop_
_entity_poly.entity_id
_entity_poly.type
_entity_poly.pdbx_seq_one_letter_code
_entity_poly.pdbx_strand_id
1 'polypeptide(L)'
;MRKTLIGCMVATALATVSSAHAQVFSYSFTDTNKAVRNIKPATQTYLNPAGVLTLNLISGLDRYERVTVTRDSDKKVMYSSVSTKTSVADRIVAADGTEYYGKDMVLPALGEGPLL
;
A
#
# COMPACT_ATOMS: atom_id res chain seq x y z
N MET A 1 40.22 30.72 40.11
CA MET A 1 39.01 31.30 39.48
C MET A 1 38.62 30.42 38.29
N ARG A 2 37.47 29.73 38.37
CA ARG A 2 36.93 28.83 37.32
C ARG A 2 36.22 29.69 36.27
N LYS A 3 36.62 29.62 34.99
CA LYS A 3 35.89 30.23 33.86
C LYS A 3 35.02 29.16 33.21
N THR A 4 33.72 29.28 33.39
CA THR A 4 32.72 28.35 32.83
C THR A 4 32.55 28.61 31.34
N LEU A 5 32.69 27.56 30.53
CA LEU A 5 32.37 27.53 29.09
C LEU A 5 30.85 27.70 28.90
N ILE A 6 30.44 28.64 28.04
CA ILE A 6 29.09 28.67 27.48
C ILE A 6 29.24 28.33 25.99
N GLY A 7 29.19 27.04 25.68
CA GLY A 7 29.05 26.56 24.31
C GLY A 7 27.57 26.58 23.95
N CYS A 8 27.19 27.39 22.96
CA CYS A 8 25.83 27.43 22.44
C CYS A 8 25.59 26.15 21.63
N MET A 9 24.81 25.19 22.17
CA MET A 9 24.36 24.02 21.41
C MET A 9 23.22 24.46 20.49
N VAL A 10 23.49 24.60 19.19
CA VAL A 10 22.43 24.74 18.19
C VAL A 10 21.94 23.33 17.86
N ALA A 11 20.84 22.92 18.48
CA ALA A 11 20.13 21.70 18.11
C ALA A 11 19.32 21.95 16.84
N THR A 12 19.88 21.63 15.67
CA THR A 12 19.10 21.54 14.44
C THR A 12 18.21 20.31 14.53
N ALA A 13 16.95 20.51 14.89
CA ALA A 13 15.91 19.50 14.72
C ALA A 13 15.76 19.24 13.22
N LEU A 14 16.42 18.19 12.70
CA LEU A 14 16.06 17.63 11.40
C LEU A 14 14.66 17.04 11.56
N ALA A 15 13.64 17.82 11.21
CA ALA A 15 12.31 17.31 10.97
C ALA A 15 12.42 16.36 9.77
N THR A 16 12.59 15.07 10.05
CA THR A 16 12.43 14.02 9.04
C THR A 16 10.95 14.01 8.67
N VAL A 17 10.59 14.77 7.64
CA VAL A 17 9.29 14.64 6.98
C VAL A 17 9.24 13.23 6.39
N SER A 18 8.72 12.28 7.16
CA SER A 18 8.37 10.97 6.61
C SER A 18 7.29 11.21 5.57
N SER A 19 7.66 11.11 4.29
CA SER A 19 6.66 11.00 3.24
C SER A 19 5.89 9.71 3.49
N ALA A 20 4.69 9.83 4.04
CA ALA A 20 3.75 8.72 4.09
C ALA A 20 3.42 8.34 2.65
N HIS A 21 4.12 7.33 2.14
CA HIS A 21 3.82 6.74 0.84
C HIS A 21 2.69 5.74 1.01
N ALA A 22 1.78 5.74 0.04
CA ALA A 22 0.79 4.69 -0.06
C ALA A 22 1.48 3.33 -0.20
N GLN A 23 1.03 2.34 0.55
CA GLN A 23 1.61 1.01 0.55
C GLN A 23 0.52 -0.05 0.36
N VAL A 24 0.78 -1.07 -0.47
CA VAL A 24 -0.05 -2.27 -0.44
C VAL A 24 0.30 -3.08 0.80
N PHE A 25 -0.65 -3.26 1.70
CA PHE A 25 -0.47 -4.09 2.89
C PHE A 25 -0.66 -5.57 2.58
N SER A 26 -1.73 -5.90 1.86
CA SER A 26 -2.03 -7.27 1.44
C SER A 26 -2.86 -7.35 0.17
N TYR A 27 -2.86 -8.55 -0.41
CA TYR A 27 -3.67 -8.97 -1.54
C TYR A 27 -4.65 -10.03 -1.07
N SER A 28 -5.94 -9.89 -1.39
CA SER A 28 -6.95 -10.92 -1.12
C SER A 28 -7.65 -11.35 -2.41
N PHE A 29 -7.65 -12.65 -2.70
CA PHE A 29 -8.25 -13.23 -3.90
C PHE A 29 -8.50 -14.74 -3.75
N THR A 30 -9.30 -15.31 -4.65
CA THR A 30 -9.38 -16.78 -4.82
C THR A 30 -8.45 -17.19 -5.96
N ASP A 31 -7.58 -18.17 -5.71
CA ASP A 31 -6.63 -18.65 -6.70
C ASP A 31 -7.26 -19.63 -7.71
N THR A 32 -6.52 -19.99 -8.75
CA THR A 32 -6.97 -20.94 -9.80
C THR A 32 -7.23 -22.36 -9.28
N ASN A 33 -6.74 -22.69 -8.08
CA ASN A 33 -7.03 -23.95 -7.39
C ASN A 33 -8.24 -23.84 -6.44
N LYS A 34 -8.99 -22.73 -6.50
CA LYS A 34 -10.16 -22.42 -5.66
C LYS A 34 -9.82 -22.19 -4.18
N ALA A 35 -8.55 -21.93 -3.85
CA ALA A 35 -8.15 -21.59 -2.49
C ALA A 35 -8.22 -20.08 -2.26
N VAL A 36 -8.76 -19.66 -1.12
CA VAL A 36 -8.73 -18.24 -0.70
C VAL A 36 -7.32 -17.90 -0.22
N ARG A 37 -6.77 -16.82 -0.75
CA ARG A 37 -5.43 -16.33 -0.45
C ARG A 37 -5.51 -14.93 0.13
N ASN A 38 -4.74 -14.70 1.21
CA ASN A 38 -4.44 -13.37 1.73
C ASN A 38 -2.91 -13.27 1.88
N ILE A 39 -2.27 -12.50 1.01
CA ILE A 39 -0.81 -12.52 0.82
C ILE A 39 -0.23 -11.14 1.08
N LYS A 40 0.86 -11.07 1.87
CA LYS A 40 1.64 -9.83 2.04
C LYS A 40 2.61 -9.67 0.85
N PRO A 41 2.83 -8.48 0.29
CA PRO A 41 3.66 -8.32 -0.91
C PRO A 41 5.09 -8.85 -0.81
N ALA A 42 5.68 -8.84 0.39
CA ALA A 42 7.05 -9.33 0.59
C ALA A 42 7.19 -10.86 0.44
N THR A 43 6.10 -11.63 0.47
CA THR A 43 6.17 -13.10 0.53
C THR A 43 6.01 -13.78 -0.82
N GLN A 44 5.63 -13.06 -1.88
CA GLN A 44 5.23 -13.67 -3.15
C GLN A 44 5.50 -12.74 -4.34
N THR A 45 6.24 -13.24 -5.34
CA THR A 45 6.56 -12.49 -6.56
C THR A 45 5.39 -12.45 -7.56
N TYR A 46 4.59 -13.53 -7.63
CA TYR A 46 3.51 -13.67 -8.61
C TYR A 46 2.19 -14.05 -7.94
N LEU A 47 1.11 -13.41 -8.37
CA LEU A 47 -0.26 -13.67 -7.93
C LEU A 47 -1.02 -14.38 -9.06
N ASN A 48 -1.89 -15.33 -8.72
CA ASN A 48 -2.73 -16.06 -9.66
C ASN A 48 -4.23 -15.96 -9.34
N PRO A 49 -4.81 -14.75 -9.29
CA PRO A 49 -6.24 -14.58 -9.04
C PRO A 49 -7.06 -15.19 -10.18
N ALA A 50 -8.03 -16.05 -9.84
CA ALA A 50 -8.99 -16.61 -10.80
C ALA A 50 -10.13 -15.63 -11.16
N GLY A 51 -10.10 -14.41 -10.61
CA GLY A 51 -11.16 -13.42 -10.75
C GLY A 51 -10.72 -12.07 -10.16
N VAL A 52 -11.58 -11.47 -9.36
CA VAL A 52 -11.29 -10.19 -8.70
C VAL A 52 -10.11 -10.30 -7.72
N LEU A 53 -9.32 -9.24 -7.66
CA LEU A 53 -8.21 -9.08 -6.72
C LEU A 53 -8.48 -7.86 -5.86
N THR A 54 -8.53 -8.03 -4.54
CA THR A 54 -8.68 -6.92 -3.60
C THR A 54 -7.30 -6.50 -3.08
N LEU A 55 -6.99 -5.21 -3.19
CA LEU A 55 -5.81 -4.59 -2.62
C LEU A 55 -6.19 -3.91 -1.31
N ASN A 56 -5.54 -4.29 -0.21
CA ASN A 56 -5.63 -3.55 1.03
C ASN A 56 -4.49 -2.52 1.07
N LEU A 57 -4.83 -1.24 1.11
CA LEU A 57 -3.88 -0.13 0.97
C LEU A 57 -3.76 0.65 2.28
N ILE A 58 -2.54 0.97 2.67
CA ILE A 58 -2.22 1.97 3.70
C ILE A 58 -2.06 3.32 3.00
N SER A 59 -2.78 4.33 3.49
CA SER A 59 -2.79 5.68 2.91
C SER A 59 -2.58 6.79 3.94
N GLY A 60 -3.12 6.59 5.15
CA GLY A 60 -3.23 7.64 6.15
C GLY A 60 -4.48 8.51 5.96
N LEU A 61 -4.79 9.33 6.97
CA LEU A 61 -5.97 10.20 6.97
C LEU A 61 -5.87 11.30 5.91
N ASP A 62 -7.03 11.71 5.40
CA ASP A 62 -7.18 12.82 4.46
C ASP A 62 -6.56 12.58 3.06
N ARG A 63 -6.22 11.33 2.73
CA ARG A 63 -5.60 10.94 1.46
C ARG A 63 -6.57 10.25 0.50
N TYR A 64 -6.29 10.35 -0.79
CA TYR A 64 -6.90 9.57 -1.86
C TYR A 64 -5.84 8.68 -2.48
N GLU A 65 -6.20 7.44 -2.75
CA GLU A 65 -5.29 6.47 -3.37
C GLU A 65 -5.63 6.26 -4.83
N ARG A 66 -4.60 6.15 -5.67
CA ARG A 66 -4.76 5.79 -7.07
C ARG A 66 -4.04 4.48 -7.34
N VAL A 67 -4.79 3.50 -7.84
CA VAL A 67 -4.21 2.26 -8.31
C VAL A 67 -4.22 2.28 -9.83
N THR A 68 -3.05 2.05 -10.42
CA THR A 68 -2.89 1.88 -11.86
C THR A 68 -2.19 0.54 -12.10
N VAL A 69 -2.81 -0.30 -12.92
CA VAL A 69 -2.22 -1.56 -13.37
C VAL A 69 -1.71 -1.37 -14.78
N THR A 70 -0.42 -1.61 -14.99
CA THR A 70 0.20 -1.58 -16.32
C THR A 70 0.62 -2.99 -16.72
N ARG A 71 0.37 -3.36 -17.98
CA ARG A 71 0.94 -4.58 -18.53
C ARG A 71 2.44 -4.40 -18.70
N ASP A 72 3.23 -5.38 -18.27
CA ASP A 72 4.67 -5.24 -18.27
C ASP A 72 5.28 -5.13 -19.68
N SER A 73 4.75 -5.87 -20.66
CA SER A 73 5.32 -5.95 -22.01
C SER A 73 5.29 -4.63 -22.79
N ASP A 74 4.24 -3.84 -22.65
CA ASP A 74 4.00 -2.61 -23.44
C ASP A 74 3.74 -1.37 -22.57
N LYS A 75 3.78 -1.53 -21.24
CA LYS A 75 3.44 -0.52 -20.22
C LYS A 75 2.04 0.09 -20.39
N LYS A 76 1.17 -0.55 -21.17
CA LYS A 76 -0.20 -0.06 -21.38
C LYS A 76 -0.98 -0.16 -20.08
N VAL A 77 -1.73 0.89 -19.74
CA VAL A 77 -2.65 0.90 -18.60
C VAL A 77 -3.80 -0.05 -18.87
N MET A 78 -3.88 -1.12 -18.07
CA MET A 78 -4.94 -2.13 -18.12
C MET A 78 -6.12 -1.74 -17.24
N TYR A 79 -5.85 -1.03 -16.15
CA TYR A 79 -6.86 -0.57 -15.21
C TYR A 79 -6.36 0.67 -14.47
N SER A 80 -7.25 1.60 -14.16
CA SER A 80 -6.96 2.69 -13.22
C SER A 80 -8.21 3.06 -12.45
N SER A 81 -8.05 3.28 -11.15
CA SER A 81 -9.13 3.75 -10.28
C SER A 81 -8.57 4.59 -9.15
N VAL A 82 -9.42 5.43 -8.57
CA VAL A 82 -9.12 6.30 -7.44
C VAL A 82 -10.09 5.99 -6.31
N SER A 83 -9.58 5.86 -5.09
CA SER A 83 -10.39 5.64 -3.91
C SER A 83 -11.23 6.88 -3.57
N THR A 84 -12.19 6.74 -2.65
CA THR A 84 -12.72 7.90 -1.93
C THR A 84 -11.67 8.40 -0.93
N LYS A 85 -11.89 9.60 -0.37
CA LYS A 85 -11.06 10.16 0.69
C LYS A 85 -11.01 9.21 1.89
N THR A 86 -9.81 8.97 2.41
CA THR A 86 -9.58 8.16 3.61
C THR A 86 -9.93 8.99 4.85
N SER A 87 -10.72 8.40 5.72
CA SER A 87 -11.25 9.01 6.94
C SER A 87 -11.01 8.11 8.16
N VAL A 88 -11.40 8.59 9.34
CA VAL A 88 -11.31 7.80 10.59
C VAL A 88 -12.17 6.54 10.56
N ALA A 89 -13.22 6.51 9.73
CA ALA A 89 -14.05 5.32 9.55
C ALA A 89 -13.32 4.21 8.77
N ASP A 90 -12.24 4.56 8.09
CA ASP A 90 -11.45 3.64 7.28
C ASP A 90 -10.23 3.08 8.05
N ARG A 91 -10.36 2.97 9.37
CA ARG A 91 -9.37 2.33 10.23
C ARG A 91 -9.44 0.82 10.05
N ILE A 92 -8.30 0.22 9.74
CA ILE A 92 -8.12 -1.22 9.58
C ILE A 92 -7.22 -1.72 10.70
N VAL A 93 -7.59 -2.87 11.27
CA VAL A 93 -6.79 -3.60 12.26
C VAL A 93 -6.31 -4.88 11.59
N ALA A 94 -5.01 -4.98 11.33
CA ALA A 94 -4.42 -6.18 10.78
C ALA A 94 -4.49 -7.36 11.77
N ALA A 95 -4.31 -8.58 11.24
CA ALA A 95 -4.29 -9.80 12.05
C ALA A 95 -3.16 -9.81 13.10
N ASP A 96 -2.08 -9.05 12.88
CA ASP A 96 -0.98 -8.86 13.84
C ASP A 96 -1.23 -7.73 14.85
N GLY A 97 -2.42 -7.12 14.83
CA GLY A 97 -2.82 -6.03 15.72
C GLY A 97 -2.36 -4.64 15.25
N THR A 98 -1.64 -4.54 14.13
CA THR A 98 -1.25 -3.23 13.56
C THR A 98 -2.49 -2.45 13.12
N GLU A 99 -2.66 -1.24 13.62
CA GLU A 99 -3.72 -0.33 13.17
C GLU A 99 -3.19 0.67 12.13
N TYR A 100 -3.96 0.90 11.08
CA TYR A 100 -3.67 1.93 10.09
C TYR A 100 -4.96 2.44 9.42
N TYR A 101 -4.86 3.58 8.74
CA TYR A 101 -5.94 4.13 7.92
C TYR A 101 -5.66 3.85 6.45
N GLY A 102 -6.68 3.34 5.75
CA GLY A 102 -6.48 2.73 4.45
C GLY A 102 -7.75 2.54 3.65
N LYS A 103 -7.65 1.87 2.50
CA LYS A 103 -8.81 1.49 1.68
C LYS A 103 -8.61 0.12 1.09
N ASP A 104 -9.71 -0.61 0.94
CA ASP A 104 -9.76 -1.75 0.03
C ASP A 104 -10.12 -1.26 -1.37
N MET A 105 -9.32 -1.64 -2.36
CA MET A 105 -9.58 -1.37 -3.77
C MET A 105 -9.69 -2.67 -4.55
N VAL A 106 -10.82 -2.86 -5.22
CA VAL A 106 -11.09 -4.07 -6.01
C VAL A 106 -10.64 -3.86 -7.45
N LEU A 107 -9.70 -4.70 -7.88
CA LEU A 107 -9.32 -4.86 -9.26
C LEU A 107 -10.23 -5.89 -9.95
N PRO A 108 -10.67 -5.63 -11.19
CA PRO A 108 -11.38 -6.64 -11.97
C PRO A 108 -10.46 -7.81 -12.30
N ALA A 109 -11.01 -8.87 -12.87
CA ALA A 109 -10.21 -9.91 -13.49
C ALA A 109 -9.33 -9.28 -14.59
N LEU A 110 -8.03 -9.26 -14.36
CA LEU A 110 -7.04 -8.81 -15.33
C LEU A 110 -6.71 -10.04 -16.17
N GLY A 111 -7.30 -10.16 -17.36
CA GLY A 111 -7.20 -11.37 -18.20
C GLY A 111 -5.78 -11.91 -18.34
N GLU A 112 -5.65 -13.20 -18.59
CA GLU A 112 -4.34 -13.84 -18.75
C GLU A 112 -3.60 -13.15 -19.89
N GLY A 113 -2.40 -12.61 -19.61
CA GLY A 113 -1.57 -12.01 -20.64
C GLY A 113 -1.34 -12.99 -21.81
N PRO A 114 -0.94 -12.51 -23.00
CA PRO A 114 -0.69 -13.41 -24.12
C PRO A 114 0.30 -14.51 -23.73
N LEU A 115 -0.03 -15.77 -24.07
CA LEU A 115 0.87 -16.90 -23.93
C LEU A 115 2.13 -16.61 -24.76
N LEU A 116 3.28 -16.59 -24.10
CA LEU A 116 4.59 -16.51 -24.76
C LEU A 116 4.87 -17.80 -25.55
#